data_AF-A0AAN8JLX1-F1
#
_entry.id   AF-A0AAN8JLX1-F1
#
_cell.length_a   1.000
_cell.length_b   1.000
_cell.length_c   1.000
_cell.angle_alpha   90.00
_cell.angle_beta   90.00
_cell.angle_gamma   90.00
#
_symmetry.space_group_name_H-M   'P 1'
#
loop_
_entity.id
_entity.type
_entity.pdbx_description
1 polymer ?
#
loop_
_entity_poly.entity_id
_entity_poly.type
_entity_poly.pdbx_seq_one_letter_code
_entity_poly.pdbx_strand_id
1 'polypeptide(L)'
;MKKLSNMGLGNLRKQAEPITDNEEQMWKCGVLGSHNPRLLVNTLIYLNGLHFSLRSGQEHRKLRFKNSQICLLTTIDGTSFLRYKEDVSKTYQGGLKHRKVAPKTMDHYPNSDKNKCHIEIYKKYMAECPSVGRDDAFYLTPQQTVSGLVNSQWAITPSRKLCPICLKEKELVVTRLIIA
;
A
#
# COMPACT_ATOMS: atom_id res chain seq x y z
N MET A 1 -19.33 -21.82 27.33
CA MET A 1 -18.56 -21.66 26.07
C MET A 1 -17.45 -22.68 25.85
N LYS A 2 -16.68 -23.15 26.86
CA LYS A 2 -15.52 -24.05 26.66
C LYS A 2 -15.81 -25.49 26.19
N LYS A 3 -17.03 -26.01 26.32
CA LYS A 3 -17.36 -27.41 25.97
C LYS A 3 -17.46 -27.66 24.45
N LEU A 4 -17.96 -26.67 23.69
CA LEU A 4 -18.18 -26.80 22.25
C LEU A 4 -16.86 -26.78 21.45
N SER A 5 -15.91 -25.93 21.85
CA SER A 5 -14.56 -25.91 21.25
C SER A 5 -13.76 -27.19 21.50
N ASN A 6 -13.99 -27.87 22.63
CA ASN A 6 -13.32 -29.14 22.96
C ASN A 6 -13.82 -30.32 22.12
N MET A 7 -15.02 -30.19 21.52
CA MET A 7 -15.60 -31.16 20.60
C MET A 7 -15.28 -30.86 19.12
N GLY A 8 -14.45 -29.85 18.84
CA GLY A 8 -14.09 -29.45 17.46
C GLY A 8 -15.21 -28.78 16.66
N LEU A 9 -16.42 -28.68 17.21
CA LEU A 9 -17.57 -28.05 16.57
C LEU A 9 -17.46 -26.53 16.68
N GLY A 10 -17.11 -25.88 15.56
CA GLY A 10 -16.86 -24.43 15.45
C GLY A 10 -15.52 -24.06 14.82
N ASN A 11 -14.64 -25.04 14.55
CA ASN A 11 -13.33 -24.86 13.92
C ASN A 11 -13.35 -25.04 12.39
N LEU A 12 -14.39 -24.57 11.71
CA LEU A 12 -14.31 -24.42 10.25
C LEU A 12 -13.33 -23.28 9.96
N ARG A 13 -12.07 -23.62 9.71
CA ARG A 13 -11.08 -22.70 9.17
C ARG A 13 -11.58 -22.30 7.78
N LYS A 14 -12.28 -21.16 7.70
CA LYS A 14 -12.50 -20.46 6.43
C LYS A 14 -11.17 -19.85 6.01
N GLN A 15 -10.31 -20.69 5.44
CA GLN A 15 -9.04 -20.25 4.88
C GLN A 15 -9.35 -19.57 3.54
N ALA A 16 -9.00 -18.30 3.43
CA ALA A 16 -9.11 -17.59 2.15
C ALA A 16 -8.14 -18.22 1.14
N GLU A 17 -8.61 -18.42 -0.09
CA GLU A 17 -7.76 -18.86 -1.19
C GLU A 17 -6.75 -17.76 -1.54
N PRO A 18 -5.51 -18.12 -1.93
CA PRO A 18 -4.54 -17.15 -2.38
C PRO A 18 -5.03 -16.44 -3.66
N ILE A 19 -4.98 -15.12 -3.64
CA ILE A 19 -5.36 -14.25 -4.77
C ILE A 19 -4.22 -14.27 -5.81
N THR A 20 -3.96 -15.39 -6.46
CA THR A 20 -2.91 -15.48 -7.50
C THR A 20 -3.43 -15.12 -8.89
N ASP A 21 -4.62 -15.59 -9.25
CA ASP A 21 -5.13 -15.44 -10.62
C ASP A 21 -5.58 -14.00 -10.92
N ASN A 22 -6.12 -13.31 -9.90
CA ASN A 22 -6.64 -11.96 -10.08
C ASN A 22 -5.55 -10.92 -10.29
N GLU A 23 -4.35 -11.07 -9.69
CA GLU A 23 -3.30 -10.06 -9.82
C GLU A 23 -2.78 -9.98 -11.26
N GLU A 24 -2.44 -11.11 -11.86
CA GLU A 24 -1.94 -11.16 -13.23
C GLU A 24 -2.98 -10.61 -14.21
N GLN A 25 -4.27 -10.87 -13.97
CA GLN A 25 -5.36 -10.29 -14.74
C GLN A 25 -5.44 -8.76 -14.56
N MET A 26 -5.29 -8.24 -13.33
CA MET A 26 -5.30 -6.80 -13.07
C MET A 26 -4.15 -6.07 -13.80
N TRP A 27 -2.97 -6.69 -13.89
CA TRP A 27 -1.87 -6.19 -14.71
C TRP A 27 -2.21 -6.21 -16.20
N LYS A 28 -2.73 -7.34 -16.72
CA LYS A 28 -3.10 -7.49 -18.13
C LYS A 28 -4.21 -6.54 -18.57
N CYS A 29 -5.21 -6.32 -17.72
CA CYS A 29 -6.32 -5.41 -17.98
C CYS A 29 -5.94 -3.93 -17.80
N GLY A 30 -4.70 -3.61 -17.39
CA GLY A 30 -4.24 -2.23 -17.20
C GLY A 30 -4.85 -1.53 -15.97
N VAL A 31 -5.46 -2.29 -15.07
CA VAL A 31 -5.97 -1.80 -13.78
C VAL A 31 -4.82 -1.42 -12.86
N LEU A 32 -3.68 -2.10 -13.01
CA LEU A 32 -2.41 -1.78 -12.38
C LEU A 32 -1.41 -1.28 -13.42
N GLY A 33 -0.59 -0.30 -13.06
CA GLY A 33 0.38 0.30 -13.95
C GLY A 33 0.95 1.62 -13.44
N SER A 34 1.85 2.20 -14.23
CA SER A 34 2.60 3.41 -13.85
C SER A 34 2.58 4.50 -14.91
N HIS A 35 1.70 4.40 -15.91
CA HIS A 35 1.67 5.32 -17.06
C HIS A 35 0.95 6.66 -16.77
N ASN A 36 0.13 6.72 -15.72
CA ASN A 36 -0.59 7.92 -15.29
C ASN A 36 -0.37 8.12 -13.78
N PRO A 37 -0.20 9.35 -13.26
CA PRO A 37 0.01 9.59 -11.83
C PRO A 37 -1.10 9.00 -10.94
N ARG A 38 -2.36 9.03 -11.37
CA ARG A 38 -3.46 8.38 -10.64
C ARG A 38 -3.30 6.87 -10.58
N LEU A 39 -2.94 6.27 -11.70
CA LEU A 39 -2.72 4.82 -11.77
C LEU A 39 -1.48 4.40 -10.98
N LEU A 40 -0.41 5.20 -11.02
CA LEU A 40 0.80 5.00 -10.24
C LEU A 40 0.50 4.95 -8.74
N VAL A 41 -0.25 5.93 -8.23
CA VAL A 41 -0.66 5.98 -6.82
C VAL A 41 -1.55 4.79 -6.47
N ASN A 42 -2.55 4.47 -7.30
CA ASN A 42 -3.45 3.34 -7.06
C ASN A 42 -2.69 2.01 -7.02
N THR A 43 -1.76 1.81 -7.95
CA THR A 43 -0.93 0.62 -8.03
C THR A 43 0.00 0.51 -6.82
N LEU A 44 0.57 1.62 -6.38
CA LEU A 44 1.40 1.65 -5.17
C LEU A 44 0.58 1.35 -3.91
N ILE A 45 -0.66 1.84 -3.80
CA ILE A 45 -1.59 1.49 -2.71
C ILE A 45 -1.82 -0.01 -2.70
N TYR A 46 -2.14 -0.61 -3.86
CA TYR A 46 -2.35 -2.05 -3.99
C TYR A 46 -1.11 -2.84 -3.55
N LEU A 47 0.07 -2.52 -4.08
CA LEU A 47 1.31 -3.24 -3.77
C LEU A 47 1.74 -3.09 -2.31
N ASN A 48 1.59 -1.90 -1.72
CA ASN A 48 1.82 -1.72 -0.28
C ASN A 48 0.85 -2.57 0.55
N GLY A 49 -0.42 -2.66 0.13
CA GLY A 49 -1.41 -3.52 0.79
C GLY A 49 -1.06 -5.00 0.70
N LEU A 50 -0.67 -5.44 -0.49
CA LEU A 50 -0.31 -6.82 -0.80
C LEU A 50 0.96 -7.26 -0.05
N HIS A 51 2.07 -6.53 -0.20
CA HIS A 51 3.38 -6.96 0.31
C HIS A 51 3.62 -6.59 1.77
N PHE A 52 3.05 -5.48 2.26
CA PHE A 52 3.21 -5.06 3.67
C PHE A 52 2.01 -5.39 4.55
N SER A 53 1.05 -6.17 4.03
CA SER A 53 -0.15 -6.59 4.76
C SER A 53 -0.94 -5.42 5.37
N LEU A 54 -0.98 -4.29 4.65
CA LEU A 54 -1.84 -3.17 4.98
C LEU A 54 -3.26 -3.52 4.48
N ARG A 55 -4.19 -3.70 5.41
CA ARG A 55 -5.56 -4.15 5.12
C ARG A 55 -6.58 -3.04 5.30
N SER A 56 -6.32 -2.13 6.24
CA SER A 56 -7.24 -1.06 6.58
C SER A 56 -6.88 0.23 5.87
N GLY A 57 -7.89 0.95 5.38
CA GLY A 57 -7.70 2.32 4.90
C GLY A 57 -7.14 3.27 5.97
N GLN A 58 -7.25 2.95 7.26
CA GLN A 58 -6.59 3.73 8.31
C GLN A 58 -5.08 3.48 8.37
N GLU A 59 -4.63 2.27 8.04
CA GLU A 59 -3.20 1.94 8.01
C GLU A 59 -2.52 2.69 6.87
N HIS A 60 -3.14 2.68 5.68
CA HIS A 60 -2.66 3.45 4.53
C HIS A 60 -2.61 4.96 4.82
N ARG A 61 -3.61 5.52 5.50
CA ARG A 61 -3.64 6.95 5.86
C ARG A 61 -2.60 7.34 6.91
N LYS A 62 -2.15 6.40 7.74
CA LYS A 62 -1.13 6.63 8.77
C LYS A 62 0.28 6.61 8.21
N LEU A 63 0.50 6.15 6.98
CA LEU A 63 1.79 6.24 6.30
C LEU A 63 2.16 7.71 6.07
N ARG A 64 3.42 8.06 6.29
CA ARG A 64 3.95 9.43 6.17
C ARG A 64 5.27 9.43 5.40
N PHE A 65 5.68 10.58 4.82
CA PHE A 65 7.06 10.71 4.34
C PHE A 65 8.02 11.09 5.46
N LYS A 66 7.60 12.00 6.36
CA LYS A 66 8.41 12.35 7.54
C LYS A 66 8.38 11.18 8.52
N ASN A 67 9.57 10.73 8.92
CA ASN A 67 9.73 9.47 9.67
C ASN A 67 8.99 8.32 8.97
N SER A 68 9.26 8.15 7.67
CA SER A 68 8.56 7.17 6.84
C SER A 68 8.66 5.76 7.43
N GLN A 69 7.52 5.08 7.43
CA GLN A 69 7.46 3.66 7.76
C GLN A 69 8.00 2.79 6.63
N ILE A 70 8.01 3.29 5.40
CA ILE A 70 8.51 2.58 4.21
C ILE A 70 9.82 3.23 3.77
N CYS A 71 10.89 2.46 3.78
CA CYS A 71 12.22 2.92 3.39
C CYS A 71 12.76 2.08 2.23
N LEU A 72 13.36 2.75 1.24
CA LEU A 72 14.18 2.11 0.22
C LEU A 72 15.59 1.92 0.79
N LEU A 73 16.02 0.67 0.88
CA LEU A 73 17.33 0.26 1.39
C LEU A 73 18.09 -0.50 0.31
N THR A 74 19.40 -0.63 0.48
CA THR A 74 20.26 -1.38 -0.43
C THR A 74 21.10 -2.37 0.38
N THR A 75 21.09 -3.63 -0.05
CA THR A 75 21.93 -4.69 0.53
C THR A 75 23.40 -4.45 0.16
N ILE A 76 24.32 -5.11 0.88
CA ILE A 76 25.76 -5.09 0.58
C ILE A 76 26.04 -5.50 -0.88
N ASP A 77 25.26 -6.45 -1.40
CA ASP A 77 25.36 -6.94 -2.78
C ASP A 77 24.83 -5.96 -3.85
N GLY A 78 24.38 -4.76 -3.44
CA GLY A 78 23.85 -3.72 -4.34
C GLY A 78 22.36 -3.86 -4.68
N THR A 79 21.69 -4.92 -4.22
CA THR A 79 20.25 -5.11 -4.44
C THR A 79 19.41 -4.14 -3.59
N SER A 80 18.64 -3.28 -4.23
CA SER A 80 17.67 -2.42 -3.53
C SER A 80 16.43 -3.21 -3.11
N PHE A 81 15.89 -2.93 -1.92
CA PHE A 81 14.66 -3.52 -1.40
C PHE A 81 13.86 -2.49 -0.59
N LEU A 82 12.56 -2.74 -0.41
CA LEU A 82 11.72 -1.92 0.46
C LEU A 82 11.54 -2.57 1.82
N ARG A 83 11.70 -1.80 2.88
CA ARG A 83 11.39 -2.22 4.25
C ARG A 83 10.24 -1.39 4.79
N TYR A 84 9.19 -2.07 5.22
CA TYR A 84 8.12 -1.49 6.02
C TYR A 84 8.36 -1.77 7.51
N LYS A 85 8.22 -0.75 8.36
CA LYS A 85 8.28 -0.85 9.82
C LYS A 85 6.99 -0.34 10.43
N GLU A 86 6.30 -1.19 11.18
CA GLU A 86 5.10 -0.77 11.91
C GLU A 86 5.44 0.27 12.99
N ASP A 87 4.59 1.28 13.19
CA ASP A 87 4.71 2.20 14.34
C ASP A 87 4.30 1.48 15.64
N VAL A 88 3.22 0.70 15.58
CA VAL A 88 2.68 -0.10 16.68
C VAL A 88 2.15 -1.41 16.09
N SER A 89 2.56 -2.55 16.63
CA SER A 89 2.07 -3.82 16.08
C SER A 89 0.64 -4.11 16.49
N LYS A 90 -0.13 -4.65 15.53
CA LYS A 90 -1.55 -4.97 15.64
C LYS A 90 -1.86 -5.98 16.76
N THR A 91 -0.89 -6.80 17.14
CA THR A 91 -1.03 -7.82 18.17
C THR A 91 -0.71 -7.33 19.58
N TYR A 92 -0.26 -6.08 19.77
CA TYR A 92 0.02 -5.57 21.11
C TYR A 92 -1.25 -5.00 21.75
N GLN A 93 -1.68 -5.62 22.84
CA GLN A 93 -2.78 -5.11 23.68
C GLN A 93 -2.38 -3.92 24.57
N GLY A 94 -1.23 -3.28 24.31
CA GLY A 94 -0.70 -2.17 25.11
C GLY A 94 -0.10 -2.58 26.47
N GLY A 95 0.23 -1.58 27.30
CA GLY A 95 0.74 -1.75 28.66
C GLY A 95 2.28 -1.75 28.82
N LEU A 96 2.76 -1.60 30.06
CA LEU A 96 4.19 -1.51 30.38
C LEU A 96 4.99 -2.72 29.89
N LYS A 97 4.39 -3.92 29.89
CA LYS A 97 5.03 -5.17 29.45
C LYS A 97 5.36 -5.16 27.95
N HIS A 98 4.63 -4.41 27.14
CA HIS A 98 4.81 -4.36 25.68
C HIS A 98 5.68 -3.18 25.22
N ARG A 99 6.11 -2.31 26.15
CA ARG A 99 6.94 -1.13 25.86
C ARG A 99 8.33 -1.47 25.31
N LYS A 100 8.84 -2.68 25.56
CA LYS A 100 10.18 -3.12 25.11
C LYS A 100 10.15 -3.97 23.84
N VAL A 101 8.97 -4.26 23.28
CA VAL A 101 8.92 -5.18 22.14
C VAL A 101 9.15 -4.42 20.85
N ALA A 102 10.10 -4.91 20.04
CA ALA A 102 10.43 -4.30 18.77
C ALA A 102 9.20 -4.30 17.83
N PRO A 103 8.97 -3.21 17.08
CA PRO A 103 7.96 -3.20 16.05
C PRO A 103 8.29 -4.20 14.94
N LYS A 104 7.26 -4.78 14.32
CA LYS A 104 7.47 -5.72 13.22
C LYS A 104 7.97 -4.98 11.98
N THR A 105 8.87 -5.64 11.27
CA THR A 105 9.39 -5.18 9.98
C THR A 105 9.09 -6.21 8.91
N MET A 106 8.78 -5.74 7.70
CA MET A 106 8.54 -6.57 6.52
C MET A 106 9.40 -6.05 5.38
N ASP A 107 10.13 -6.96 4.74
CA ASP A 107 11.01 -6.63 3.62
C ASP A 107 10.45 -7.18 2.33
N HIS A 108 10.54 -6.41 1.25
CA HIS A 108 10.14 -6.80 -0.08
C HIS A 108 11.28 -6.55 -1.08
N TYR A 109 11.65 -7.62 -1.77
CA TYR A 109 12.74 -7.68 -2.74
C TYR A 109 12.21 -7.55 -4.17
N PRO A 110 13.06 -7.18 -5.15
CA PRO A 110 12.61 -6.92 -6.51
C PRO A 110 12.10 -8.18 -7.20
N ASN A 111 11.01 -8.01 -7.95
CA ASN A 111 10.51 -9.02 -8.88
C ASN A 111 11.37 -9.05 -10.15
N SER A 112 11.36 -10.18 -10.86
CA SER A 112 12.01 -10.33 -12.16
C SER A 112 11.48 -9.34 -13.20
N ASP A 113 10.17 -9.07 -13.18
CA ASP A 113 9.51 -8.12 -14.09
C ASP A 113 9.61 -6.69 -13.59
N LYS A 114 10.43 -5.86 -14.23
CA LYS A 114 10.63 -4.44 -13.85
C LYS A 114 9.34 -3.62 -13.86
N ASN A 115 8.44 -3.86 -14.81
CA ASN A 115 7.19 -3.10 -14.95
C ASN A 115 6.18 -3.39 -13.82
N LYS A 116 6.24 -4.60 -13.24
CA LYS A 116 5.40 -5.03 -12.11
C LYS A 116 6.13 -4.90 -10.77
N CYS A 117 7.40 -4.51 -10.79
CA CYS A 117 8.24 -4.47 -9.60
C CYS A 117 7.83 -3.34 -8.67
N HIS A 118 7.48 -3.69 -7.43
CA HIS A 118 7.07 -2.73 -6.40
C HIS A 118 8.13 -1.68 -6.11
N ILE A 119 9.40 -2.06 -6.12
CA ILE A 119 10.53 -1.14 -5.89
C ILE A 119 10.64 -0.10 -7.00
N GLU A 120 10.48 -0.50 -8.26
CA GLU A 120 10.56 0.43 -9.40
C GLU A 120 9.35 1.38 -9.43
N ILE A 121 8.16 0.86 -9.11
CA ILE A 121 6.96 1.68 -8.96
C ILE A 121 7.10 2.68 -7.81
N TYR A 122 7.66 2.24 -6.67
CA TYR A 122 7.96 3.12 -5.54
C TYR A 122 8.97 4.20 -5.91
N LYS A 123 10.08 3.85 -6.57
CA LYS A 123 11.11 4.80 -7.03
C LYS A 123 10.50 5.85 -7.95
N LYS A 124 9.69 5.42 -8.92
CA LYS A 124 8.97 6.33 -9.82
C LYS A 124 8.06 7.26 -9.02
N TYR A 125 7.26 6.73 -8.10
CA TYR A 125 6.40 7.57 -7.25
C TYR A 125 7.20 8.60 -6.43
N MET A 126 8.33 8.22 -5.84
CA MET A 126 9.18 9.14 -5.08
C MET A 126 9.79 10.25 -5.95
N ALA A 127 10.12 9.95 -7.21
CA ALA A 127 10.65 10.92 -8.18
C ALA A 127 9.58 11.93 -8.63
N GLU A 128 8.34 11.46 -8.83
CA GLU A 128 7.21 12.30 -9.26
C GLU A 128 6.58 13.13 -8.12
N CYS A 129 6.79 12.74 -6.87
CA CYS A 129 6.27 13.51 -5.73
C CYS A 129 6.99 14.86 -5.60
N PRO A 130 6.31 15.99 -5.39
CA PRO A 130 6.98 17.26 -5.08
C PRO A 130 7.60 17.20 -3.69
N SER A 131 8.72 17.89 -3.49
CA SER A 131 9.39 17.99 -2.17
C SER A 131 8.58 18.79 -1.14
N VAL A 132 7.74 19.72 -1.59
CA VAL A 132 6.96 20.63 -0.75
C VAL A 132 5.66 19.98 -0.28
N GLY A 133 5.42 19.98 1.04
CA GLY A 133 4.19 19.49 1.66
C GLY A 133 4.13 17.97 1.88
N ARG A 134 5.27 17.27 1.82
CA ARG A 134 5.38 15.82 2.12
C ARG A 134 5.14 15.45 3.60
N ASP A 135 4.88 16.40 4.48
CA ASP A 135 5.05 16.17 5.92
C ASP A 135 4.03 15.20 6.55
N ASP A 136 2.76 15.24 6.11
CA ASP A 136 1.68 14.60 6.87
C ASP A 136 1.10 13.31 6.25
N ALA A 137 1.27 13.08 4.94
CA ALA A 137 0.63 11.97 4.24
C ALA A 137 1.53 11.35 3.18
N PHE A 138 1.61 10.02 3.15
CA PHE A 138 2.41 9.29 2.17
C PHE A 138 1.79 9.26 0.77
N TYR A 139 0.46 9.10 0.67
CA TYR A 139 -0.24 9.09 -0.61
C TYR A 139 -0.74 10.49 -0.96
N LEU A 140 -0.17 11.05 -2.02
CA LEU A 140 -0.51 12.38 -2.52
C LEU A 140 -1.55 12.25 -3.65
N THR A 141 -2.38 13.29 -3.84
CA THR A 141 -3.42 13.30 -4.88
C THR A 141 -2.88 13.93 -6.16
N PRO A 142 -2.96 13.27 -7.33
CA PRO A 142 -2.61 13.89 -8.60
C PRO A 142 -3.44 15.16 -8.84
N GLN A 143 -2.79 16.24 -9.29
CA GLN A 143 -3.47 17.43 -9.78
C GLN A 143 -4.25 17.06 -11.05
N GLN A 144 -5.46 17.59 -11.15
CA GLN A 144 -6.17 17.62 -12.41
C GLN A 144 -5.65 18.84 -13.18
N THR A 145 -5.07 18.62 -14.35
CA THR A 145 -4.74 19.71 -15.26
C THR A 145 -6.04 20.37 -15.72
N VAL A 146 -6.31 21.59 -15.23
CA VAL A 146 -7.31 22.45 -15.84
C VAL A 146 -6.70 22.94 -17.16
N SER A 147 -7.31 22.56 -18.28
CA SER A 147 -6.88 22.94 -19.63
C SER A 147 -6.76 24.47 -19.74
N GLY A 148 -5.53 24.99 -19.76
CA GLY A 148 -5.32 26.42 -20.03
C GLY A 148 -3.89 26.90 -19.85
N LEU A 149 -3.22 26.57 -18.75
CA LEU A 149 -1.88 27.07 -18.47
C LEU A 149 -1.14 26.02 -17.64
N VAL A 150 0.11 25.75 -18.02
CA VAL A 150 1.08 24.82 -17.41
C VAL A 150 1.03 23.36 -17.93
N ASN A 151 2.05 23.03 -18.73
CA ASN A 151 2.44 21.68 -19.17
C ASN A 151 2.97 20.83 -18.00
N SER A 152 2.12 20.38 -17.09
CA SER A 152 2.55 19.42 -16.07
C SER A 152 1.47 18.37 -15.79
N GLN A 153 1.45 17.36 -16.67
CA GLN A 153 0.64 16.14 -16.55
C GLN A 153 0.98 15.27 -15.31
N TRP A 154 1.89 15.74 -14.44
CA TRP A 154 2.61 14.95 -13.42
C TRP A 154 2.70 15.62 -12.03
N ALA A 155 1.79 16.52 -11.67
CA ALA A 155 1.84 17.12 -10.34
C ALA A 155 1.07 16.25 -9.33
N ILE A 156 1.69 15.80 -8.23
CA ILE A 156 0.99 15.14 -7.12
C ILE A 156 0.99 16.09 -5.91
N THR A 157 -0.16 16.60 -5.46
CA THR A 157 -0.20 17.56 -4.33
C THR A 157 -0.51 16.89 -3.00
N PRO A 158 -0.07 17.51 -1.88
CA PRO A 158 -0.57 17.18 -0.56
C PRO A 158 -2.02 17.66 -0.38
N SER A 159 -2.94 16.97 -1.04
CA SER A 159 -4.36 17.16 -0.77
C SER A 159 -4.74 16.36 0.47
N ARG A 160 -5.24 17.06 1.48
CA ARG A 160 -5.75 16.51 2.75
C ARG A 160 -6.98 15.59 2.60
N LYS A 161 -7.35 15.21 1.37
CA LYS A 161 -8.56 14.46 1.07
C LYS A 161 -8.29 13.32 0.08
N LEU A 162 -7.54 12.29 0.50
CA LEU A 162 -7.82 10.95 -0.01
C LEU A 162 -8.93 10.33 0.82
N CYS A 163 -10.18 10.64 0.44
CA CYS A 163 -11.35 9.96 0.97
C CYS A 163 -11.48 8.61 0.25
N PRO A 164 -11.50 7.46 0.96
CA PRO A 164 -11.80 6.15 0.36
C PRO A 164 -13.22 6.05 -0.21
N ILE A 165 -14.03 7.10 -0.06
CA ILE A 165 -15.39 7.19 -0.61
C ILE A 165 -15.35 7.58 -2.09
N CYS A 166 -14.30 8.24 -2.60
CA CYS A 166 -14.23 8.57 -4.03
C CYS A 166 -13.87 7.37 -4.94
N LEU A 167 -13.72 6.17 -4.37
CA LEU A 167 -13.66 4.91 -5.11
C LEU A 167 -15.05 4.28 -5.33
N LYS A 168 -16.15 4.95 -4.93
CA LYS A 168 -17.49 4.37 -4.98
C LYS A 168 -18.32 4.65 -6.23
N GLU A 169 -17.93 5.56 -7.14
CA GLU A 169 -18.90 5.95 -8.18
C GLU A 169 -18.54 5.80 -9.65
N LYS A 170 -17.30 5.47 -10.03
CA LYS A 170 -17.04 4.96 -11.39
C LYS A 170 -15.88 3.94 -11.37
N GLU A 171 -16.17 2.74 -11.89
CA GLU A 171 -15.31 1.56 -12.07
C GLU A 171 -15.28 0.57 -10.88
N LEU A 172 -16.17 -0.42 -10.99
CA LEU A 172 -16.65 -1.36 -9.98
C LEU A 172 -15.85 -2.68 -9.98
N VAL A 173 -14.53 -2.65 -10.17
CA VAL A 173 -13.73 -3.89 -10.32
C VAL A 173 -12.70 -4.09 -9.19
N VAL A 174 -12.12 -3.03 -8.62
CA VAL A 174 -11.00 -3.19 -7.67
C VAL A 174 -11.46 -3.41 -6.21
N THR A 175 -12.64 -2.90 -5.84
CA THR A 175 -13.06 -2.88 -4.43
C THR A 175 -13.85 -4.12 -3.99
N ARG A 176 -14.34 -4.95 -4.92
CA ARG A 176 -15.10 -6.17 -4.58
C ARG A 176 -14.25 -7.41 -4.33
N LEU A 177 -12.97 -7.40 -4.72
CA LEU A 177 -12.04 -8.52 -4.51
C LEU A 177 -11.21 -8.42 -3.22
N ILE A 178 -11.31 -7.31 -2.48
CA ILE A 178 -10.48 -7.05 -1.28
C ILE A 178 -11.28 -7.24 0.03
N ILE A 179 -12.62 -7.38 -0.03
CA ILE A 179 -13.48 -7.58 1.17
C ILE A 179 -14.56 -8.65 0.91
N ALA A 180 -14.14 -9.86 0.54
CA ALA A 180 -14.96 -11.07 0.65
C ALA A 180 -14.12 -12.18 1.32
#